data_AF-A0A7W8K1R4-F1
#
_entry.id   AF-A0A7W8K1R4-F1
#
_cell.length_a   1.000
_cell.length_b   1.000
_cell.length_c   1.000
_cell.angle_alpha   90.00
_cell.angle_beta   90.00
_cell.angle_gamma   90.00
#
_symmetry.space_group_name_H-M   'P 1'
#
loop_
_entity.id
_entity.type
_entity.pdbx_description
1 polymer ?
#
loop_
_entity_poly.entity_id
_entity_poly.type
_entity_poly.pdbx_seq_one_letter_code
_entity_poly.pdbx_strand_id
1 'polypeptide(L)'
;MTPTLRVIYPDGRQDVTEIGPETDTLSLLRAAVGGWIEYLPAHYHALNSHEVVINEEGLIHNLPPNWIGSRLIGLDLTQYPPLHGPIVIVPHDPADGPSPAKQRQQATSPDSLVHLYARALEGDPAALTALGVNRPEDIAVIDARPQMRHFLYALYPDGRTERRDLEPLEEGRRWIAERLGVGQRLPPHTQQVSAYAVISSVAPRDPRPNSVAHAALGLSVTPCGPVVLIPTGTADPSPIHQRLDEALNGGKEACEALGLLLDWVT
;
A
#
# COMPACT_ATOMS: atom_id res chain seq x y z
N MET A 1 25.63 -6.16 16.05
CA MET A 1 24.84 -4.94 15.79
C MET A 1 24.22 -4.50 17.09
N THR A 2 24.19 -3.20 17.37
CA THR A 2 23.43 -2.66 18.51
C THR A 2 21.95 -2.96 18.27
N PRO A 3 21.19 -3.46 19.26
CA PRO A 3 19.75 -3.65 19.09
C PRO A 3 19.07 -2.32 18.81
N THR A 4 18.10 -2.30 17.91
CA THR A 4 17.43 -1.07 17.48
C THR A 4 15.93 -1.23 17.55
N LEU A 5 15.24 -0.21 18.06
CA LEU A 5 13.81 -0.03 17.94
C LEU A 5 13.53 0.68 16.61
N ARG A 6 12.56 0.18 15.84
CA ARG A 6 12.10 0.81 14.61
C ARG A 6 10.64 1.20 14.75
N VAL A 7 10.28 2.42 14.38
CA VAL A 7 8.90 2.89 14.30
C VAL A 7 8.52 3.06 12.85
N ILE A 8 7.41 2.44 12.43
CA ILE A 8 6.82 2.63 11.11
C ILE A 8 5.53 3.43 11.30
N TYR A 9 5.51 4.67 10.80
CA TYR A 9 4.35 5.55 10.88
C TYR A 9 3.31 5.25 9.78
N PRO A 10 2.04 5.63 9.97
CA PRO A 10 1.00 5.42 8.95
C PRO A 10 1.27 6.09 7.59
N ASP A 11 2.05 7.19 7.57
CA ASP A 11 2.51 7.87 6.35
C ASP A 11 3.71 7.16 5.68
N GLY A 12 4.20 6.08 6.29
CA GLY A 12 5.33 5.29 5.82
C GLY A 12 6.70 5.80 6.24
N ARG A 13 6.77 6.95 6.94
CA ARG A 13 8.01 7.40 7.56
C ARG A 13 8.50 6.33 8.54
N GLN A 14 9.82 6.16 8.60
CA GLN A 14 10.46 5.25 9.53
C GLN A 14 11.48 5.99 10.39
N ASP A 15 11.40 5.77 11.70
CA ASP A 15 12.40 6.24 12.65
C ASP A 15 13.10 5.03 13.27
N VAL A 16 14.41 5.15 13.51
CA VAL A 16 15.22 4.09 14.13
C VAL A 16 15.95 4.68 15.32
N THR A 17 15.85 3.99 16.45
CA THR A 17 16.46 4.37 17.71
C THR A 17 17.31 3.22 18.23
N GLU A 18 18.57 3.48 18.54
CA GLU A 18 19.44 2.49 19.18
C GLU A 18 19.00 2.24 20.62
N ILE A 19 18.96 0.97 21.02
CA ILE A 19 18.66 0.52 22.37
C ILE A 19 20.00 0.20 23.06
N GLY A 20 20.39 1.03 24.01
CA GLY A 20 21.55 0.81 24.86
C GLY A 20 21.19 0.09 26.17
N PRO A 21 22.18 -0.33 26.97
CA PRO A 21 21.96 -0.99 28.26
C PRO A 21 21.19 -0.12 29.28
N GLU A 22 21.35 1.21 29.17
CA GLU A 22 20.72 2.20 30.05
C GLU A 22 19.40 2.74 29.48
N THR A 23 18.95 2.23 28.33
CA THR A 23 17.72 2.69 27.68
C THR A 23 16.50 2.20 28.46
N ASP A 24 15.66 3.13 28.92
CA ASP A 24 14.31 2.81 29.40
C ASP A 24 13.41 2.43 28.22
N THR A 25 13.46 1.15 27.85
CA THR A 25 12.72 0.59 26.72
C THR A 25 11.21 0.77 26.87
N LEU A 26 10.67 0.70 28.09
CA LEU A 26 9.23 0.85 28.32
C LEU A 26 8.78 2.29 28.03
N SER A 27 9.51 3.29 28.54
CA SER A 27 9.22 4.69 28.25
C SER A 27 9.39 5.01 26.77
N LEU A 28 10.42 4.43 26.12
CA LEU A 28 10.65 4.59 24.69
C LEU A 28 9.50 4.00 23.86
N LEU A 29 9.05 2.79 24.19
CA LEU A 29 7.92 2.12 23.54
C LEU A 29 6.63 2.94 23.70
N ARG A 30 6.33 3.42 24.92
CA ARG A 30 5.13 4.23 25.20
C ARG A 30 5.13 5.51 24.38
N ALA A 31 6.27 6.18 24.30
CA ALA A 31 6.43 7.38 23.49
C ALA A 31 6.27 7.09 21.99
N ALA A 32 6.76 5.94 21.52
CA ALA A 32 6.70 5.54 20.11
C ALA A 32 5.29 5.16 19.64
N VAL A 33 4.54 4.37 20.43
CA VAL A 33 3.16 3.98 20.07
C VAL A 33 2.13 5.10 20.33
N GLY A 34 2.43 5.99 21.28
CA GLY A 34 1.56 7.11 21.64
C GLY A 34 0.32 6.72 22.45
N GLY A 35 0.41 5.68 23.28
CA GLY A 35 -0.71 5.17 24.09
C GLY A 35 -0.37 3.92 24.89
N TRP A 36 -1.38 3.07 25.14
CA TRP A 36 -1.18 1.79 25.80
C TRP A 36 -0.51 0.80 24.87
N ILE A 37 0.47 0.08 25.40
CA ILE A 37 1.27 -0.88 24.64
C ILE A 37 0.54 -2.21 24.59
N GLU A 38 0.34 -2.71 23.39
CA GLU A 38 -0.01 -4.10 23.13
C GLU A 38 1.10 -4.76 22.31
N TYR A 39 1.53 -5.94 22.74
CA TYR A 39 2.38 -6.81 21.94
C TYR A 39 1.50 -7.61 21.00
N LEU A 40 1.62 -7.34 19.70
CA LEU A 40 0.88 -8.07 18.69
C LEU A 40 1.32 -9.54 18.71
N PRO A 41 0.39 -10.49 18.86
CA PRO A 41 0.76 -11.90 18.93
C PRO A 41 1.48 -12.36 17.65
N ALA A 42 2.52 -13.17 17.81
CA ALA A 42 3.39 -13.62 16.71
C ALA A 42 2.67 -14.37 15.56
N HIS A 43 1.41 -14.79 15.74
CA HIS A 43 0.63 -15.39 14.66
C HIS A 43 -0.01 -14.38 13.70
N TYR A 44 0.06 -13.09 14.01
CA TYR A 44 -0.41 -12.00 13.14
C TYR A 44 0.69 -11.42 12.26
N HIS A 45 1.94 -11.83 12.40
CA HIS A 45 3.06 -11.26 11.63
C HIS A 45 4.11 -12.31 11.29
N ALA A 46 5.00 -12.01 10.34
CA ALA A 46 6.00 -12.92 9.80
C ALA A 46 7.43 -12.69 10.36
N LEU A 47 7.62 -11.73 11.27
CA LEU A 47 8.90 -11.49 11.96
C LEU A 47 9.25 -12.65 12.93
N ASN A 48 10.52 -13.03 13.00
CA ASN A 48 11.00 -14.20 13.73
C ASN A 48 11.83 -13.87 14.98
N SER A 49 12.58 -12.78 14.92
CA SER A 49 13.55 -12.32 15.92
C SER A 49 13.14 -10.97 16.50
N HIS A 50 11.98 -10.47 16.09
CA HIS A 50 11.43 -9.21 16.55
C HIS A 50 9.99 -9.39 16.99
N GLU A 51 9.62 -8.57 17.96
CA GLU A 51 8.25 -8.39 18.41
C GLU A 51 7.66 -7.15 17.76
N VAL A 52 6.35 -7.18 17.58
CA VAL A 52 5.59 -6.05 17.06
C VAL A 52 4.78 -5.46 18.20
N VAL A 53 4.97 -4.18 18.44
CA VAL A 53 4.32 -3.41 19.49
C VAL A 53 3.44 -2.33 18.85
N ILE A 54 2.19 -2.26 19.28
CA ILE A 54 1.17 -1.34 18.76
C ILE A 54 0.50 -0.58 19.89
N ASN A 55 -0.30 0.42 19.52
CA ASN A 55 -1.21 1.07 20.45
C ASN A 55 -2.50 0.23 20.58
N GLU A 56 -2.73 -0.35 21.77
CA GLU A 56 -3.92 -1.18 22.09
C GLU A 56 -5.23 -0.44 21.78
N GLU A 57 -5.25 0.87 22.05
CA GLU A 57 -6.43 1.72 21.89
C GLU A 57 -6.50 2.36 20.50
N GLY A 58 -5.62 1.98 19.58
CA GLY A 58 -5.48 2.64 18.28
C GLY A 58 -6.77 2.65 17.46
N LEU A 59 -7.54 1.55 17.51
CA LEU A 59 -8.85 1.45 16.87
C LEU A 59 -9.91 2.29 17.59
N ILE A 60 -9.93 2.25 18.93
CA ILE A 60 -10.91 2.96 19.77
C ILE A 60 -10.75 4.47 19.63
N HIS A 61 -9.51 4.94 19.49
CA HIS A 61 -9.17 6.35 19.31
C HIS A 61 -9.14 6.82 17.85
N ASN A 62 -9.57 5.99 16.89
CA ASN A 62 -9.57 6.30 15.47
C ASN A 62 -8.21 6.80 14.96
N LEU A 63 -7.11 6.17 15.42
CA LEU A 63 -5.80 6.46 14.84
C LEU A 63 -5.78 6.09 13.35
N PRO A 64 -4.96 6.74 12.51
CA PRO A 64 -4.90 6.42 11.09
C PRO A 64 -4.48 4.96 10.85
N PRO A 65 -5.08 4.25 9.87
CA PRO A 65 -4.65 2.90 9.52
C PRO A 65 -3.24 2.90 8.95
N ASN A 66 -2.42 1.95 9.38
CA ASN A 66 -1.02 1.79 9.01
C ASN A 66 -0.84 0.58 8.09
N TRP A 67 -1.30 0.74 6.86
CA TRP A 67 -1.20 -0.27 5.80
C TRP A 67 0.24 -0.68 5.50
N ILE A 68 1.15 0.31 5.53
CA ILE A 68 2.55 0.12 5.19
C ILE A 68 3.23 -0.77 6.22
N GLY A 69 3.16 -0.40 7.49
CA GLY A 69 3.74 -1.20 8.57
C GLY A 69 3.09 -2.56 8.70
N SER A 70 1.76 -2.66 8.53
CA SER A 70 1.04 -3.95 8.55
C SER A 70 1.55 -4.92 7.48
N ARG A 71 1.79 -4.42 6.26
CA ARG A 71 2.36 -5.24 5.17
C ARG A 71 3.83 -5.60 5.42
N LEU A 72 4.61 -4.66 5.95
CA LEU A 72 6.03 -4.83 6.25
C LEU A 72 6.28 -5.91 7.32
N ILE A 73 5.48 -5.93 8.39
CA ILE A 73 5.56 -6.99 9.40
C ILE A 73 5.00 -8.33 8.90
N GLY A 74 4.29 -8.31 7.78
CA GLY A 74 3.68 -9.48 7.17
C GLY A 74 2.34 -9.92 7.76
N LEU A 75 1.51 -8.96 8.13
CA LEU A 75 0.10 -9.19 8.44
C LEU A 75 -0.66 -9.68 7.21
N ASP A 76 -1.47 -10.72 7.38
CA ASP A 76 -2.38 -11.18 6.33
C ASP A 76 -3.58 -10.24 6.20
N LEU A 77 -3.42 -9.23 5.34
CA LEU A 77 -4.43 -8.21 5.06
C LEU A 77 -5.65 -8.76 4.30
N THR A 78 -5.65 -10.02 3.86
CA THR A 78 -6.85 -10.67 3.30
C THR A 78 -7.79 -11.20 4.39
N GLN A 79 -7.26 -11.43 5.58
CA GLN A 79 -8.01 -11.94 6.75
C GLN A 79 -8.21 -10.88 7.83
N TYR A 80 -7.30 -9.91 7.93
CA TYR A 80 -7.30 -8.91 8.99
C TYR A 80 -7.25 -7.48 8.43
N PRO A 81 -7.94 -6.52 9.06
CA PRO A 81 -7.77 -5.11 8.74
C PRO A 81 -6.34 -4.64 9.10
N PRO A 82 -5.86 -3.52 8.53
CA PRO A 82 -4.58 -2.95 8.91
C PRO A 82 -4.59 -2.55 10.40
N LEU A 83 -3.43 -2.59 11.02
CA LEU A 83 -3.23 -2.05 12.37
C LEU A 83 -3.32 -0.52 12.33
N HIS A 84 -3.70 0.10 13.45
CA HIS A 84 -3.94 1.54 13.53
C HIS A 84 -2.84 2.24 14.35
N GLY A 85 -2.36 3.38 13.85
CA GLY A 85 -1.29 4.16 14.47
C GLY A 85 0.12 3.65 14.16
N PRO A 86 1.15 4.18 14.83
CA PRO A 86 2.53 3.72 14.66
C PRO A 86 2.69 2.23 15.02
N ILE A 87 3.43 1.50 14.20
CA ILE A 87 3.81 0.11 14.45
C ILE A 87 5.28 0.11 14.84
N VAL A 88 5.58 -0.45 16.01
CA VAL A 88 6.94 -0.47 16.56
C VAL A 88 7.48 -1.88 16.48
N ILE A 89 8.66 -2.03 15.90
CA ILE A 89 9.39 -3.30 15.80
C ILE A 89 10.55 -3.22 16.78
N VAL A 90 10.60 -4.18 17.70
CA VAL A 90 11.68 -4.28 18.69
C VAL A 90 12.32 -5.66 18.68
N PRO A 91 13.63 -5.78 18.94
CA PRO A 91 14.28 -7.09 19.04
C PRO A 91 13.64 -7.90 20.16
N HIS A 92 13.39 -9.18 19.92
CA HIS A 92 12.91 -10.09 20.93
C HIS A 92 14.01 -10.34 21.97
N ASP A 93 13.67 -10.28 23.26
CA ASP A 93 14.63 -10.60 24.32
C ASP A 93 14.84 -12.13 24.39
N PRO A 94 16.08 -12.64 24.19
CA PRO A 94 16.36 -14.07 24.32
C PRO A 94 16.01 -14.66 25.70
N ALA A 95 15.92 -13.82 26.74
CA ALA A 95 15.53 -14.23 28.08
C ALA A 95 14.04 -14.62 28.17
N ASP A 96 13.19 -14.13 27.26
CA ASP A 96 11.75 -14.41 27.22
C ASP A 96 11.41 -15.75 26.53
N GLY A 97 12.43 -16.49 26.08
CA GLY A 97 12.31 -17.81 25.49
C GLY A 97 12.40 -17.81 23.95
N PRO A 98 12.04 -18.91 23.27
CA PRO A 98 12.00 -18.92 21.81
C PRO A 98 10.79 -18.13 21.30
N SER A 99 11.03 -17.17 20.40
CA SER A 99 9.96 -16.46 19.68
C SER A 99 8.93 -17.44 19.09
N PRO A 100 7.63 -17.25 19.34
CA PRO A 100 6.59 -18.17 18.86
C PRO A 100 6.49 -18.26 17.33
N ALA A 101 7.10 -17.32 16.60
CA ALA A 101 7.13 -17.29 15.13
C ALA A 101 7.87 -18.49 14.50
N LYS A 102 8.85 -19.09 15.20
CA LYS A 102 9.62 -20.23 14.67
C LYS A 102 8.81 -21.50 14.46
N GLN A 103 7.63 -21.66 15.06
CA GLN A 103 6.86 -22.90 14.99
C GLN A 103 5.90 -23.01 13.78
N ARG A 104 5.63 -21.93 13.03
CA ARG A 104 4.64 -21.94 11.93
C ARG A 104 5.17 -21.69 10.51
N GLN A 105 6.48 -21.51 10.32
CA GLN A 105 7.12 -21.44 8.99
C GLN A 105 6.86 -22.68 8.10
N GLN A 106 6.28 -23.76 8.64
CA GLN A 106 5.92 -24.95 7.86
C GLN A 106 4.58 -24.82 7.11
N ALA A 107 3.80 -23.75 7.29
CA ALA A 107 2.42 -23.68 6.79
C ALA A 107 2.15 -22.64 5.67
N THR A 108 3.09 -21.76 5.33
CA THR A 108 2.91 -20.76 4.24
C THR A 108 4.09 -20.76 3.28
N SER A 109 3.84 -20.46 2.01
CA SER A 109 4.84 -20.56 0.95
C SER A 109 6.02 -19.60 1.24
N PRO A 110 7.26 -20.10 1.35
CA PRO A 110 8.45 -19.29 1.62
C PRO A 110 8.76 -18.24 0.54
N ASP A 111 8.08 -18.33 -0.62
CA ASP A 111 8.25 -17.43 -1.77
C ASP A 111 7.27 -16.24 -1.78
N SER A 112 6.48 -16.03 -0.72
CA SER A 112 5.60 -14.86 -0.65
C SER A 112 6.43 -13.57 -0.45
N LEU A 113 6.11 -12.52 -1.21
CA LEU A 113 6.71 -11.19 -1.05
C LEU A 113 6.66 -10.70 0.41
N VAL A 114 5.60 -11.07 1.13
CA VAL A 114 5.42 -10.78 2.55
C VAL A 114 6.55 -11.36 3.41
N HIS A 115 6.94 -12.62 3.18
CA HIS A 115 8.08 -13.24 3.88
C HIS A 115 9.42 -12.61 3.49
N LEU A 116 9.54 -12.13 2.24
CA LEU A 116 10.73 -11.42 1.79
C LEU A 116 10.93 -10.11 2.56
N TYR A 117 9.87 -9.31 2.76
CA TYR A 117 9.95 -8.07 3.54
C TYR A 117 10.26 -8.31 5.01
N ALA A 118 9.57 -9.28 5.63
CA ALA A 118 9.83 -9.62 7.02
C ALA A 118 11.31 -9.99 7.22
N ARG A 119 11.87 -10.88 6.39
CA ARG A 119 13.29 -11.25 6.45
C ARG A 119 14.23 -10.06 6.21
N ALA A 120 13.90 -9.19 5.26
CA ALA A 120 14.72 -8.02 4.98
C ALA A 120 14.73 -7.02 6.15
N LEU A 121 13.61 -6.84 6.86
CA LEU A 121 13.55 -6.02 8.08
C LEU A 121 14.43 -6.58 9.20
N GLU A 122 14.59 -7.91 9.25
CA GLU A 122 15.49 -8.59 10.18
C GLU A 122 16.96 -8.54 9.78
N GLY A 123 17.28 -7.92 8.64
CA GLY A 123 18.65 -7.81 8.14
C GLY A 123 19.16 -9.06 7.41
N ASP A 124 18.26 -9.95 6.94
CA ASP A 124 18.64 -11.10 6.13
C ASP A 124 19.32 -10.65 4.82
N PRO A 125 20.61 -11.00 4.58
CA PRO A 125 21.35 -10.51 3.43
C PRO A 125 20.76 -10.94 2.07
N ALA A 126 20.19 -12.15 2.00
CA ALA A 126 19.59 -12.65 0.77
C ALA A 126 18.27 -11.92 0.47
N ALA A 127 17.49 -11.62 1.50
CA ALA A 127 16.26 -10.84 1.35
C ALA A 127 16.54 -9.38 0.96
N LEU A 128 17.51 -8.73 1.61
CA LEU A 128 17.97 -7.37 1.26
C LEU A 128 18.45 -7.30 -0.20
N THR A 129 19.25 -8.29 -0.62
CA THR A 129 19.74 -8.38 -2.01
C THR A 129 18.59 -8.55 -3.00
N ALA A 130 17.61 -9.41 -2.70
CA ALA A 130 16.46 -9.63 -3.56
C ALA A 130 15.53 -8.40 -3.66
N LEU A 131 15.51 -7.55 -2.63
CA LEU A 131 14.83 -6.25 -2.63
C LEU A 131 15.66 -5.10 -3.21
N GLY A 132 16.92 -5.35 -3.60
CA GLY A 132 17.80 -4.31 -4.14
C GLY A 132 18.21 -3.22 -3.14
N VAL A 133 18.14 -3.51 -1.83
CA VAL A 133 18.49 -2.58 -0.75
C VAL A 133 19.71 -3.06 0.03
N ASN A 134 20.46 -2.13 0.63
CA ASN A 134 21.70 -2.47 1.35
C ASN A 134 21.47 -2.67 2.84
N ARG A 135 20.45 -2.01 3.41
CA ARG A 135 20.14 -2.07 4.84
C ARG A 135 18.62 -2.10 5.07
N PRO A 136 18.14 -2.62 6.21
CA PRO A 136 16.72 -2.58 6.56
C PRO A 136 16.13 -1.16 6.58
N GLU A 137 16.96 -0.15 6.92
CA GLU A 137 16.57 1.27 6.90
C GLU A 137 16.31 1.81 5.51
N ASP A 138 16.93 1.21 4.50
CA ASP A 138 16.78 1.61 3.10
C ASP A 138 15.50 1.02 2.47
N ILE A 139 14.75 0.20 3.21
CA ILE A 139 13.43 -0.29 2.81
C ILE A 139 12.47 0.90 2.84
N ALA A 140 12.52 1.71 1.79
CA ALA A 140 11.64 2.84 1.60
C ALA A 140 10.23 2.34 1.24
N VAL A 141 9.25 3.16 1.59
CA VAL A 141 7.86 3.02 1.17
C VAL A 141 7.85 2.85 -0.34
N ILE A 142 7.35 1.71 -0.82
CA ILE A 142 7.24 1.27 -2.22
C ILE A 142 8.41 0.38 -2.70
N ASP A 143 8.28 -0.93 -2.44
CA ASP A 143 8.35 -1.91 -3.54
C ASP A 143 7.59 -3.23 -3.27
N ALA A 144 6.74 -3.28 -2.24
CA ALA A 144 6.01 -4.49 -1.83
C ALA A 144 4.69 -4.70 -2.57
N ARG A 145 4.54 -4.10 -3.74
CA ARG A 145 3.54 -4.54 -4.69
C ARG A 145 4.25 -5.56 -5.56
N PRO A 146 3.71 -6.79 -5.80
CA PRO A 146 4.26 -7.63 -6.87
C PRO A 146 4.45 -6.73 -8.08
N GLN A 147 5.67 -6.70 -8.66
CA GLN A 147 6.09 -5.79 -9.75
C GLN A 147 4.84 -5.32 -10.46
N MET A 148 4.32 -4.15 -10.07
CA MET A 148 2.97 -3.81 -10.50
C MET A 148 3.16 -3.64 -11.98
N ARG A 149 2.63 -4.58 -12.77
CA ARG A 149 2.45 -4.37 -14.19
C ARG A 149 1.71 -3.05 -14.23
N HIS A 150 2.41 -2.01 -14.66
CA HIS A 150 1.81 -0.70 -14.69
C HIS A 150 0.71 -0.87 -15.71
N PHE A 151 -0.53 -0.75 -15.26
CA PHE A 151 -1.66 -0.86 -16.15
C PHE A 151 -2.16 0.54 -16.43
N LEU A 152 -2.47 0.78 -17.70
CA LEU A 152 -3.35 1.85 -18.10
C LEU A 152 -4.77 1.36 -17.88
N TYR A 153 -5.59 2.15 -17.20
CA TYR A 153 -7.02 1.86 -17.09
C TYR A 153 -7.82 2.92 -17.83
N ALA A 154 -8.82 2.51 -18.60
CA ALA A 154 -9.80 3.43 -19.18
C ALA A 154 -11.14 3.23 -18.47
N LEU A 155 -11.69 4.31 -17.91
CA LEU A 155 -13.03 4.41 -17.37
C LEU A 155 -13.97 4.99 -18.43
N TYR A 156 -14.97 4.23 -18.85
CA TYR A 156 -15.99 4.69 -19.80
C TYR A 156 -17.21 5.27 -19.09
N PRO A 157 -17.97 6.18 -19.74
CA PRO A 157 -19.17 6.78 -19.15
C PRO A 157 -20.27 5.79 -18.72
N ASP A 158 -20.28 4.59 -19.29
CA ASP A 158 -21.22 3.51 -18.99
C ASP A 158 -20.75 2.59 -17.84
N GLY A 159 -19.65 2.94 -17.17
CA GLY A 159 -19.07 2.15 -16.08
C GLY A 159 -18.15 1.02 -16.56
N ARG A 160 -18.12 0.72 -17.86
CA ARG A 160 -17.16 -0.24 -18.40
C ARG A 160 -15.75 0.26 -18.14
N THR A 161 -14.88 -0.67 -17.81
CA THR A 161 -13.46 -0.39 -17.65
C THR A 161 -12.65 -1.28 -18.58
N GLU A 162 -11.57 -0.75 -19.15
CA GLU A 162 -10.54 -1.52 -19.87
C GLU A 162 -9.19 -1.42 -19.15
N ARG A 163 -8.39 -2.48 -19.18
CA ARG A 163 -7.03 -2.51 -18.62
C ARG A 163 -6.00 -2.91 -19.69
N ARG A 164 -4.86 -2.21 -19.75
CA ARG A 164 -3.76 -2.50 -20.69
C ARG A 164 -2.41 -2.45 -19.98
N ASP A 165 -1.56 -3.45 -20.23
CA ASP A 165 -0.15 -3.42 -19.80
C ASP A 165 0.58 -2.20 -20.41
N LEU A 166 1.36 -1.48 -19.60
CA LEU A 166 2.12 -0.28 -20.01
C LEU A 166 3.28 -0.63 -20.95
N GLU A 167 3.75 -1.88 -20.94
CA GLU A 167 4.85 -2.33 -21.79
C GLU A 167 4.34 -3.05 -23.05
N PRO A 168 4.79 -2.66 -24.25
CA PRO A 168 5.75 -1.59 -24.56
C PRO A 168 5.12 -0.17 -24.60
N LEU A 169 5.90 0.86 -24.23
CA LEU A 169 5.47 2.26 -24.10
C LEU A 169 4.76 2.82 -25.36
N GLU A 170 5.26 2.49 -26.55
CA GLU A 170 4.70 2.97 -27.83
C GLU A 170 3.30 2.40 -28.10
N GLU A 171 3.03 1.16 -27.66
CA GLU A 171 1.69 0.59 -27.74
C GLU A 171 0.74 1.26 -26.75
N GLY A 172 1.22 1.58 -25.54
CA GLY A 172 0.47 2.36 -24.56
C GLY A 172 0.06 3.73 -25.11
N ARG A 173 1.00 4.45 -25.75
CA ARG A 173 0.72 5.75 -26.37
C ARG A 173 -0.35 5.66 -27.47
N ARG A 174 -0.24 4.65 -28.34
CA ARG A 174 -1.25 4.40 -29.39
C ARG A 174 -2.61 4.06 -28.77
N TRP A 175 -2.62 3.21 -27.74
CA TRP A 175 -3.84 2.83 -27.03
C TRP A 175 -4.54 4.03 -26.40
N ILE A 176 -3.80 4.91 -25.71
CA ILE A 176 -4.33 6.17 -25.16
C ILE A 176 -4.92 7.04 -26.28
N ALA A 177 -4.19 7.21 -27.40
CA ALA A 177 -4.63 8.01 -28.52
C ALA A 177 -5.91 7.47 -29.19
N GLU A 178 -6.08 6.14 -29.26
CA GLU A 178 -7.30 5.51 -29.77
C GLU A 178 -8.52 5.79 -28.88
N ARG A 179 -8.37 5.75 -27.55
CA ARG A 179 -9.48 5.95 -26.60
C ARG A 179 -9.83 7.44 -26.40
N LEU A 180 -8.82 8.30 -26.35
CA LEU A 180 -9.00 9.72 -26.04
C LEU A 180 -9.05 10.62 -27.30
N GLY A 181 -8.48 10.21 -28.43
CA GLY A 181 -8.38 11.06 -29.62
C GLY A 181 -7.29 12.14 -29.54
N VAL A 182 -7.29 13.06 -30.52
CA VAL A 182 -6.16 13.97 -30.84
C VAL A 182 -6.06 15.22 -29.92
N GLY A 183 -6.81 15.25 -28.82
CA GLY A 183 -6.77 16.37 -27.87
C GLY A 183 -6.69 15.83 -26.47
N GLN A 184 -5.48 15.55 -25.98
CA GLN A 184 -5.27 15.09 -24.61
C GLN A 184 -5.04 16.30 -23.71
N ARG A 185 -5.71 16.34 -22.55
CA ARG A 185 -5.44 17.34 -21.53
C ARG A 185 -5.27 16.65 -20.18
N LEU A 186 -4.19 17.00 -19.52
CA LEU A 186 -4.07 16.80 -18.09
C LEU A 186 -4.98 17.83 -17.41
N PRO A 187 -5.77 17.44 -16.39
CA PRO A 187 -6.63 18.36 -15.67
C PRO A 187 -5.86 19.65 -15.31
N PRO A 188 -6.46 20.84 -15.49
CA PRO A 188 -5.78 22.14 -15.34
C PRO A 188 -5.18 22.38 -13.95
N HIS A 189 -5.57 21.56 -12.99
CA HIS A 189 -4.96 21.46 -11.68
C HIS A 189 -4.69 19.99 -11.43
N THR A 190 -3.48 19.66 -11.02
CA THR A 190 -3.08 18.46 -10.27
C THR A 190 -3.97 18.33 -9.02
N GLN A 191 -5.25 18.07 -9.22
CA GLN A 191 -6.28 18.08 -8.20
C GLN A 191 -6.16 16.79 -7.44
N GLN A 192 -5.38 16.81 -6.36
CA GLN A 192 -5.42 15.91 -5.19
C GLN A 192 -5.43 14.39 -5.42
N VAL A 193 -5.33 13.87 -6.65
CA VAL A 193 -5.19 12.44 -6.91
C VAL A 193 -3.70 12.12 -6.92
N SER A 194 -3.11 11.97 -5.73
CA SER A 194 -1.67 11.70 -5.64
C SER A 194 -1.34 10.32 -6.21
N ALA A 195 -2.29 9.38 -6.11
CA ALA A 195 -2.15 7.99 -6.54
C ALA A 195 -2.25 7.75 -8.06
N TYR A 196 -2.81 8.69 -8.84
CA TYR A 196 -3.07 8.49 -10.27
C TYR A 196 -2.82 9.74 -11.11
N ALA A 197 -2.12 9.56 -12.23
CA ALA A 197 -2.10 10.53 -13.31
C ALA A 197 -3.34 10.31 -14.19
N VAL A 198 -4.21 11.32 -14.25
CA VAL A 198 -5.48 11.26 -14.98
C VAL A 198 -5.35 12.00 -16.31
N ILE A 199 -5.71 11.35 -17.40
CA ILE A 199 -5.69 11.89 -18.77
C ILE A 199 -7.10 11.80 -19.34
N SER A 200 -7.63 12.93 -19.82
CA SER A 200 -8.94 12.98 -20.48
C SER A 200 -8.86 13.63 -21.86
N SER A 201 -9.89 13.39 -22.67
CA SER A 201 -10.03 14.04 -23.97
C SER A 201 -10.60 15.45 -23.82
N VAL A 202 -10.04 16.40 -24.58
CA VAL A 202 -10.60 17.74 -24.86
C VAL A 202 -11.49 17.71 -26.09
N ALA A 203 -11.30 16.73 -26.98
CA ALA A 203 -12.08 16.59 -28.19
C ALA A 203 -13.39 15.83 -27.87
N PRO A 204 -14.57 16.41 -28.12
CA PRO A 204 -15.88 15.85 -27.74
C PRO A 204 -16.30 14.68 -28.66
N ARG A 205 -15.39 13.75 -28.98
CA ARG A 205 -15.71 12.53 -29.75
C ARG A 205 -16.79 11.70 -29.04
N ASP A 206 -16.83 11.77 -27.71
CA ASP A 206 -17.89 11.22 -26.88
C ASP A 206 -18.38 12.31 -25.90
N PRO A 207 -19.54 12.94 -26.16
CA PRO A 207 -20.06 14.03 -25.33
C PRO A 207 -20.73 13.53 -24.04
N ARG A 208 -20.78 12.20 -23.80
CA ARG A 208 -21.44 11.64 -22.63
C ARG A 208 -20.67 12.02 -21.36
N PRO A 209 -21.34 12.64 -20.36
CA PRO A 209 -20.72 12.89 -19.06
C PRO A 209 -20.29 11.58 -18.40
N ASN A 210 -19.08 11.56 -17.87
CA ASN A 210 -18.52 10.40 -17.18
C ASN A 210 -18.62 10.61 -15.66
N SER A 211 -19.83 10.41 -15.12
CA SER A 211 -20.11 10.51 -13.68
C SER A 211 -19.38 9.44 -12.87
N VAL A 212 -19.07 8.30 -13.49
CA VAL A 212 -18.27 7.22 -12.90
C VAL A 212 -16.86 7.71 -12.62
N ALA A 213 -16.16 8.28 -13.61
CA ALA A 213 -14.83 8.84 -13.41
C ALA A 213 -14.83 10.03 -12.45
N HIS A 214 -15.88 10.87 -12.47
CA HIS A 214 -16.04 11.96 -11.49
C HIS A 214 -16.07 11.40 -10.06
N ALA A 215 -16.92 10.41 -9.78
CA ALA A 215 -17.08 9.83 -8.45
C ALA A 215 -15.85 9.04 -8.01
N ALA A 216 -15.30 8.20 -8.89
CA ALA A 216 -14.15 7.35 -8.62
C ALA A 216 -12.86 8.12 -8.32
N LEU A 217 -12.68 9.30 -8.93
CA LEU A 217 -11.46 10.11 -8.81
C LEU A 217 -11.67 11.40 -8.01
N GLY A 218 -12.86 11.62 -7.44
CA GLY A 218 -13.18 12.84 -6.70
C GLY A 218 -12.96 14.14 -7.49
N LEU A 219 -13.24 14.13 -8.80
CA LEU A 219 -12.94 15.26 -9.68
C LEU A 219 -13.86 16.45 -9.41
N SER A 220 -13.33 17.67 -9.44
CA SER A 220 -14.15 18.89 -9.29
C SER A 220 -15.09 19.16 -10.47
N VAL A 221 -14.80 18.57 -11.64
CA VAL A 221 -15.58 18.74 -12.88
C VAL A 221 -15.80 17.36 -13.50
N THR A 222 -17.02 17.10 -13.97
CA THR A 222 -17.34 15.86 -14.68
C THR A 222 -16.72 15.87 -16.08
N PRO A 223 -15.79 14.96 -16.39
CA PRO A 223 -15.23 14.85 -17.73
C PRO A 223 -16.26 14.26 -18.70
N CYS A 224 -16.07 14.48 -20.00
CA CYS A 224 -16.85 13.82 -21.04
C CYS A 224 -16.03 12.70 -21.69
N GLY A 225 -16.70 11.60 -22.04
CA GLY A 225 -16.08 10.46 -22.69
C GLY A 225 -15.15 9.64 -21.78
N PRO A 226 -14.31 8.78 -22.37
CA PRO A 226 -13.40 7.94 -21.61
C PRO A 226 -12.35 8.76 -20.85
N VAL A 227 -11.97 8.29 -19.67
CA VAL A 227 -10.87 8.83 -18.86
C VAL A 227 -9.83 7.74 -18.68
N VAL A 228 -8.57 8.04 -19.01
CA VAL A 228 -7.46 7.13 -18.74
C VAL A 228 -6.79 7.52 -17.43
N LEU A 229 -6.51 6.55 -16.58
CA LEU A 229 -5.71 6.73 -15.37
C LEU A 229 -4.48 5.82 -15.39
N ILE A 230 -3.39 6.35 -14.83
CA ILE A 230 -2.10 5.69 -14.71
C ILE A 230 -1.69 5.76 -13.24
N PRO A 231 -1.51 4.62 -12.54
CA PRO A 231 -0.99 4.63 -11.18
C PRO A 231 0.38 5.32 -11.14
N THR A 232 0.57 6.28 -10.22
CA THR A 232 1.82 7.05 -10.08
C THR A 232 2.84 6.35 -9.19
N GLY A 233 2.41 5.33 -8.45
CA GLY A 233 3.21 4.71 -7.40
C GLY A 233 3.06 5.38 -6.03
N THR A 234 2.53 6.60 -5.95
CA THR A 234 2.32 7.30 -4.67
C THR A 234 1.07 6.78 -3.97
N ALA A 235 1.12 6.57 -2.66
CA ALA A 235 -0.07 6.23 -1.87
C ALA A 235 -0.92 7.48 -1.63
N ASP A 236 -2.24 7.34 -1.74
CA ASP A 236 -3.19 8.39 -1.40
C ASP A 236 -4.16 7.85 -0.34
N PRO A 237 -4.12 8.39 0.90
CA PRO A 237 -4.92 7.86 2.00
C PRO A 237 -6.39 8.29 1.93
N SER A 238 -6.82 9.02 0.88
CA SER A 238 -8.22 9.42 0.78
C SER A 238 -9.13 8.19 0.65
N PRO A 239 -10.28 8.16 1.36
CA PRO A 239 -11.23 7.04 1.26
C PRO A 239 -11.71 6.77 -0.17
N ILE A 240 -11.78 7.82 -1.00
CA ILE A 240 -12.19 7.72 -2.41
C ILE A 240 -11.16 6.92 -3.21
N HIS A 241 -9.86 7.22 -3.05
CA HIS A 241 -8.79 6.53 -3.79
C HIS A 241 -8.51 5.12 -3.28
N GLN A 242 -8.64 4.88 -1.97
CA GLN A 242 -8.61 3.52 -1.41
C GLN A 242 -9.72 2.65 -2.00
N ARG A 243 -10.94 3.20 -2.10
CA ARG A 243 -12.07 2.46 -2.69
C ARG A 243 -11.88 2.19 -4.18
N LEU A 244 -11.26 3.12 -4.92
CA LEU A 244 -10.89 2.89 -6.32
C LEU A 244 -9.82 1.80 -6.46
N ASP A 245 -8.78 1.82 -5.63
CA ASP A 245 -7.76 0.77 -5.60
C ASP A 245 -8.39 -0.61 -5.34
N GLU A 246 -9.29 -0.72 -4.36
CA GLU A 246 -10.02 -1.96 -4.08
C GLU A 246 -10.80 -2.44 -5.31
N ALA A 247 -11.49 -1.54 -6.00
CA ALA A 247 -12.26 -1.88 -7.20
C ALA A 247 -11.35 -2.36 -8.34
N LEU A 248 -10.26 -1.65 -8.64
CA LEU A 248 -9.34 -2.03 -9.74
C LEU A 248 -8.60 -3.36 -9.48
N ASN A 249 -8.51 -3.77 -8.22
CA ASN A 249 -7.99 -5.08 -7.80
C ASN A 249 -9.07 -6.19 -7.75
N GLY A 250 -10.28 -5.94 -8.24
CA GLY A 250 -11.34 -6.94 -8.32
C GLY A 250 -12.30 -6.98 -7.12
N GLY A 251 -12.24 -6.00 -6.22
CA GLY A 251 -13.16 -5.87 -5.09
C GLY A 251 -14.59 -5.64 -5.54
N LYS A 252 -15.46 -6.64 -5.42
CA LYS A 252 -16.84 -6.60 -5.93
C LYS A 252 -17.68 -5.48 -5.32
N GLU A 253 -17.64 -5.32 -4.00
CA GLU A 253 -18.38 -4.25 -3.30
C GLU A 253 -17.89 -2.85 -3.68
N ALA A 254 -16.59 -2.72 -3.97
CA ALA A 254 -16.00 -1.47 -4.41
C ALA A 254 -16.40 -1.16 -5.86
N CYS A 255 -16.45 -2.17 -6.73
CA CYS A 255 -16.97 -2.03 -8.08
C CYS A 255 -18.44 -1.60 -8.09
N GLU A 256 -19.29 -2.24 -7.27
CA GLU A 256 -20.70 -1.90 -7.15
C GLU A 256 -20.89 -0.47 -6.63
N ALA A 257 -20.14 -0.08 -5.59
CA ALA A 257 -20.21 1.27 -5.02
C ALA A 257 -19.80 2.37 -6.00
N LEU A 258 -18.81 2.10 -6.86
CA LEU A 258 -18.29 3.04 -7.85
C LEU A 258 -18.97 2.93 -9.22
N GLY A 259 -19.87 1.96 -9.42
CA GLY A 259 -20.50 1.69 -10.71
C GLY A 259 -19.53 1.17 -11.78
N LEU A 260 -18.49 0.45 -11.39
CA LEU A 260 -17.46 -0.10 -12.26
C LEU A 260 -17.80 -1.51 -12.74
N LEU A 261 -17.59 -1.76 -14.02
CA LEU A 261 -17.70 -3.07 -14.66
C LEU A 261 -16.32 -3.44 -15.21
N LEU A 262 -15.65 -4.36 -14.53
CA LEU A 262 -14.32 -4.84 -14.92
C LEU A 262 -14.43 -5.78 -16.12
N ASP A 263 -13.78 -5.44 -17.23
CA ASP A 263 -13.67 -6.33 -18.39
C ASP A 263 -12.49 -7.31 -18.30
N TRP A 264 -11.66 -7.14 -17.26
CA TRP A 264 -10.63 -8.09 -16.87
C TRP A 264 -11.10 -8.87 -15.64
N VAL A 265 -11.28 -10.17 -15.82
CA VAL A 265 -11.39 -11.12 -14.71
C VAL A 265 -9.96 -11.59 -14.38
N THR A 266 -9.56 -11.50 -13.12
CA THR A 266 -8.36 -12.16 -12.58
C THR A 266 -8.50 -13.67 -12.64
#